data_AF-E9IAM7-F1
#
_entry.id   AF-E9IAM7-F1
#
_cell.length_a   1.000
_cell.length_b   1.000
_cell.length_c   1.000
_cell.angle_alpha   90.00
_cell.angle_beta   90.00
_cell.angle_gamma   90.00
#
_symmetry.space_group_name_H-M   'P 1'
#
loop_
_entity.id
_entity.type
_entity.pdbx_description
1 polymer ?
#
loop_
_entity_poly.entity_id
_entity_poly.type
_entity_poly.pdbx_seq_one_letter_code
_entity_poly.pdbx_strand_id
1 'polypeptide(L)'
;MQFHLILLQLNNDINWKYRTKSSNKYCLGMNNNSCNWPRGRVIGGSSVLNYMIAKSGAEDYDRRAELGNKHWSYKEVLEYFKKLETIDTSELQSNTTYLGTKRPLHINYQMLIFAYLTKNLII
;
A
#
# COMPACT_ATOMS: atom_id res chain seq x y z
N MET A 1 -1.44 -8.68 -16.60
CA MET A 1 -2.29 -7.57 -16.10
C MET A 1 -1.57 -6.56 -15.18
N GLN A 2 -0.31 -6.74 -14.76
CA GLN A 2 0.30 -5.93 -13.68
C GLN A 2 1.24 -4.78 -14.07
N PHE A 3 1.58 -4.58 -15.35
CA PHE A 3 2.30 -3.36 -15.79
C PHE A 3 1.42 -2.10 -15.81
N HIS A 4 0.12 -2.25 -15.54
CA HIS A 4 -0.85 -1.17 -15.74
C HIS A 4 -1.02 -0.24 -14.52
N LEU A 5 -0.57 -0.63 -13.32
CA LEU A 5 -0.86 0.12 -12.09
C LEU A 5 -0.13 1.47 -12.01
N ILE A 6 1.13 1.55 -12.47
CA ILE A 6 1.86 2.82 -12.56
C ILE A 6 1.17 3.75 -13.59
N LEU A 7 0.61 3.18 -14.66
CA LEU A 7 -0.10 3.95 -15.69
C LEU A 7 -1.40 4.56 -15.16
N LEU A 8 -2.05 3.95 -14.15
CA LEU A 8 -3.24 4.52 -13.52
C LEU A 8 -2.95 5.87 -12.86
N GLN A 9 -1.74 6.08 -12.34
CA GLN A 9 -1.34 7.37 -11.78
C GLN A 9 -1.12 8.45 -12.86
N LEU A 10 -0.96 8.05 -14.12
CA LEU A 10 -0.82 8.99 -15.24
C LEU A 10 -2.17 9.29 -15.90
N ASN A 11 -3.22 8.53 -15.60
CA ASN A 11 -4.54 8.69 -16.20
C ASN A 11 -5.24 9.96 -15.66
N ASN A 12 -5.74 10.78 -16.59
CA ASN A 12 -6.32 12.09 -16.29
C ASN A 12 -7.70 12.04 -15.66
N ASP A 13 -8.44 10.95 -15.90
CA ASP A 13 -9.84 10.84 -15.55
C ASP A 13 -10.02 10.36 -14.12
N ILE A 14 -9.09 9.52 -13.65
CA ILE A 14 -9.12 8.87 -12.35
C ILE A 14 -8.09 9.42 -11.35
N ASN A 15 -7.32 10.45 -11.71
CA ASN A 15 -6.34 11.10 -10.82
C ASN A 15 -6.61 12.60 -10.70
N TRP A 16 -6.63 13.12 -9.47
CA TRP A 16 -6.73 14.56 -9.17
C TRP A 16 -5.49 15.35 -9.60
N LYS A 17 -4.33 14.71 -9.74
CA LYS A 17 -3.05 15.31 -10.17
C LYS A 17 -2.60 16.52 -9.34
N TYR A 18 -2.72 16.41 -8.03
CA TYR A 18 -2.14 17.43 -7.17
C TYR A 18 -0.63 17.53 -7.39
N ARG A 19 -0.10 18.73 -7.20
CA ARG A 19 1.32 19.00 -7.19
C ARG A 19 1.69 19.67 -5.89
N THR A 20 2.90 19.37 -5.42
CA THR A 20 3.44 20.10 -4.26
C THR A 20 3.71 21.55 -4.65
N LYS A 21 3.85 22.44 -3.67
CA LYS A 21 4.47 23.74 -3.92
C LYS A 21 5.90 23.52 -4.40
N SER A 22 6.44 24.43 -5.22
CA SER A 22 7.85 24.40 -5.59
C SER A 22 8.74 24.64 -4.36
N SER A 23 9.89 23.96 -4.28
CA SER A 23 10.82 24.07 -3.17
C SER A 23 12.26 23.75 -3.60
N ASN A 24 13.23 24.40 -2.97
CA ASN A 24 14.65 24.08 -3.14
C ASN A 24 15.15 22.93 -2.22
N LYS A 25 14.25 22.27 -1.48
CA LYS A 25 14.59 21.18 -0.54
C LYS A 25 14.17 19.79 -1.01
N TYR A 26 13.28 19.70 -2.00
CA TYR A 26 12.70 18.44 -2.45
C TYR A 26 12.40 18.49 -3.95
N CYS A 27 12.27 17.32 -4.58
CA CYS A 27 11.86 17.18 -5.98
C CYS A 27 12.74 17.98 -6.97
N LEU A 28 14.03 18.15 -6.66
CA LEU A 28 14.98 18.98 -7.42
C LEU A 28 15.23 18.49 -8.86
N GLY A 29 14.97 17.21 -9.12
CA GLY A 29 15.05 16.63 -10.47
C GLY A 29 13.74 16.71 -11.26
N MET A 30 12.70 17.35 -10.72
CA MET A 30 11.39 17.46 -11.37
C MET A 30 11.18 18.86 -11.93
N ASN A 31 10.33 18.97 -12.96
CA ASN A 31 9.97 20.24 -13.56
C ASN A 31 9.45 21.22 -12.48
N ASN A 32 10.02 22.42 -12.44
CA ASN A 32 9.69 23.47 -11.47
C ASN A 32 9.88 23.05 -9.99
N ASN A 33 10.79 22.11 -9.71
CA ASN A 33 11.07 21.57 -8.37
C ASN A 33 9.81 21.18 -7.59
N SER A 34 8.85 20.55 -8.29
CA SER A 34 7.53 20.22 -7.78
C SER A 34 7.23 18.75 -8.01
N CYS A 35 6.85 18.02 -6.95
CA CYS A 35 6.46 16.63 -7.06
C CYS A 35 5.03 16.46 -7.56
N ASN A 36 4.83 15.42 -8.37
CA ASN A 36 3.51 14.88 -8.64
C ASN A 36 3.00 14.14 -7.40
N TRP A 37 1.76 14.43 -6.99
CA TRP A 37 1.14 13.83 -5.82
C TRP A 37 -0.18 13.15 -6.21
N PRO A 38 -0.13 11.92 -6.75
CA PRO A 38 -1.30 11.25 -7.32
C PRO A 38 -2.34 10.93 -6.24
N ARG A 39 -3.61 11.22 -6.52
CA ARG A 39 -4.77 10.92 -5.65
C ARG A 39 -5.94 10.48 -6.49
N GLY A 40 -6.62 9.42 -6.06
CA GLY A 40 -7.75 8.87 -6.79
C GLY A 40 -8.98 9.77 -6.87
N ARG A 41 -9.46 9.95 -8.10
CA ARG A 41 -10.73 10.58 -8.46
C ARG A 41 -11.67 9.53 -9.06
N VAL A 42 -11.99 8.51 -8.27
CA VAL A 42 -12.83 7.38 -8.66
C VAL A 42 -13.44 6.77 -7.39
N ILE A 43 -14.53 6.01 -7.51
CA ILE A 43 -15.08 5.22 -6.40
C ILE A 43 -13.99 4.23 -5.91
N GLY A 44 -13.78 4.18 -4.59
CA GLY A 44 -12.62 3.52 -3.96
C GLY A 44 -11.45 4.48 -3.69
N GLY A 45 -11.40 5.63 -4.35
CA GLY A 45 -10.42 6.67 -4.10
C GLY A 45 -8.99 6.23 -4.44
N SER A 46 -8.04 6.50 -3.55
CA SER A 46 -6.62 6.22 -3.82
C SER A 46 -6.26 4.74 -3.74
N SER A 47 -7.12 3.86 -3.21
CA SER A 47 -6.85 2.42 -3.20
C SER A 47 -6.82 1.81 -4.61
N VAL A 48 -7.49 2.43 -5.59
CA VAL A 48 -7.56 1.95 -6.98
C VAL A 48 -6.24 2.14 -7.75
N LEU A 49 -5.45 3.15 -7.40
CA LEU A 49 -4.19 3.53 -8.07
C LEU A 49 -2.96 3.40 -7.16
N ASN A 50 -3.13 2.80 -5.97
CA ASN A 50 -2.00 2.52 -5.11
C ASN A 50 -1.15 1.36 -5.70
N TYR A 51 -0.03 1.07 -5.05
CA TYR A 51 0.87 0.01 -5.51
C TYR A 51 0.46 -1.38 -5.03
N MET A 52 -0.76 -1.56 -4.51
CA MET A 52 -1.29 -2.82 -3.97
C MET A 52 -0.44 -3.43 -2.84
N ILE A 53 0.37 -2.61 -2.15
CA ILE A 53 1.18 -3.03 -1.00
C ILE A 53 0.35 -2.88 0.26
N ALA A 54 0.17 -3.99 0.99
CA ALA A 54 -0.46 -4.02 2.31
C ALA A 54 0.61 -4.39 3.37
N LYS A 55 0.93 -3.46 4.26
CA LYS A 55 1.90 -3.65 5.34
C LYS A 55 1.55 -2.78 6.55
N SER A 56 1.67 -3.33 7.74
CA SER A 56 1.67 -2.60 9.01
C SER A 56 3.07 -2.66 9.66
N GLY A 57 3.42 -1.66 10.47
CA GLY A 57 4.64 -1.63 11.27
C GLY A 57 4.34 -1.21 12.70
N ALA A 58 4.78 -1.98 13.69
CA ALA A 58 4.42 -1.77 15.09
C ALA A 58 4.94 -0.45 15.67
N GLU A 59 6.21 -0.15 15.38
CA GLU A 59 6.91 1.04 15.89
C GLU A 59 6.19 2.35 15.60
N ASP A 60 5.59 2.48 14.40
CA ASP A 60 4.85 3.69 14.03
C ASP A 60 3.59 3.92 14.88
N TYR A 61 2.94 2.84 15.33
CA TYR A 61 1.75 2.91 16.18
C TYR A 61 2.13 3.15 17.64
N ASP A 62 3.14 2.45 18.14
CA ASP A 62 3.62 2.64 19.51
C ASP A 62 4.14 4.07 19.73
N ARG A 63 4.91 4.61 18.76
CA ARG A 63 5.34 6.01 18.78
C ARG A 63 4.15 7.00 18.80
N ARG A 64 3.06 6.70 18.09
CA ARG A 64 1.85 7.56 18.15
C ARG A 64 1.22 7.53 19.53
N ALA A 65 1.18 6.38 20.19
CA ALA A 65 0.68 6.25 21.55
C ALA A 65 1.53 7.04 22.55
N GLU A 66 2.86 6.99 22.41
CA GLU A 66 3.82 7.75 23.22
C GLU A 66 3.64 9.28 23.06
N LEU A 67 3.27 9.75 21.87
CA LEU A 67 2.94 11.15 21.61
C LEU A 67 1.60 11.61 22.24
N GLY A 68 0.96 10.76 23.04
CA GLY A 68 -0.26 11.08 23.79
C GLY A 68 -1.56 10.59 23.13
N ASN A 69 -1.49 9.90 21.98
CA ASN A 69 -2.67 9.33 21.33
C ASN A 69 -3.03 8.00 22.01
N LYS A 70 -3.76 8.08 23.12
CA LYS A 70 -4.27 6.90 23.82
C LYS A 70 -5.03 5.98 22.85
N HIS A 71 -4.89 4.67 23.02
CA HIS A 71 -5.55 3.65 22.21
C HIS A 71 -5.00 3.45 20.79
N TRP A 72 -3.83 4.02 20.50
CA TRP A 72 -3.15 3.87 19.20
C TRP A 72 -1.91 2.98 19.24
N SER A 73 -1.64 2.26 20.35
CA SER A 73 -0.52 1.31 20.37
C SER A 73 -0.75 0.18 19.38
N TYR A 74 0.33 -0.46 18.90
CA TYR A 74 0.21 -1.51 17.89
C TYR A 74 -0.71 -2.65 18.35
N LYS A 75 -0.58 -3.02 19.62
CA LYS A 75 -1.42 -4.06 20.24
C LYS A 75 -2.91 -3.74 20.17
N GLU A 76 -3.28 -2.47 20.35
CA GLU A 76 -4.68 -2.03 20.32
C GLU A 76 -5.23 -1.96 18.89
N VAL A 77 -4.42 -1.53 17.93
CA VAL A 77 -4.85 -1.43 16.53
C VAL A 77 -4.80 -2.76 15.76
N LEU A 78 -4.00 -3.73 16.23
CA LEU A 78 -3.81 -5.02 15.55
C LEU A 78 -5.13 -5.75 15.31
N GLU A 79 -6.04 -5.70 16.27
CA GLU A 79 -7.36 -6.32 16.15
C GLU A 79 -8.17 -5.73 14.97
N TYR A 80 -7.97 -4.45 14.66
CA TYR A 80 -8.61 -3.81 13.51
C TYR A 80 -7.99 -4.24 12.19
N PHE A 81 -6.67 -4.41 12.10
CA PHE A 81 -6.03 -4.96 10.89
C PHE A 81 -6.55 -6.37 10.60
N LYS A 82 -6.59 -7.23 11.63
CA LYS A 82 -7.15 -8.58 11.53
C LYS A 82 -8.62 -8.61 11.14
N LYS A 83 -9.40 -7.57 11.47
CA LYS A 83 -10.80 -7.41 11.04
C LYS A 83 -10.96 -6.89 9.62
N LEU A 84 -9.92 -6.33 9.02
CA LEU A 84 -9.98 -5.84 7.65
C LEU A 84 -9.56 -6.92 6.64
N GLU A 85 -8.54 -7.71 6.98
CA GLU A 85 -7.84 -8.57 6.01
C GLU A 85 -8.21 -10.07 6.03
N THR A 86 -8.10 -10.69 4.86
CA THR A 86 -8.04 -12.13 4.64
C THR A 86 -6.74 -12.44 3.92
N ILE A 87 -5.88 -13.23 4.56
CA ILE A 87 -4.68 -13.75 3.90
C ILE A 87 -5.03 -15.04 3.15
N ASP A 88 -4.97 -14.99 1.82
CA ASP A 88 -5.28 -16.14 0.96
C ASP A 88 -4.08 -17.08 0.78
N THR A 89 -2.89 -16.66 1.20
CA THR A 89 -1.66 -17.45 1.10
C THR A 89 -1.59 -18.50 2.21
N SER A 90 -1.65 -19.78 1.84
CA SER A 90 -1.65 -20.93 2.76
C SER A 90 -0.48 -20.95 3.76
N GLU A 91 0.72 -20.55 3.32
CA GLU A 91 1.92 -20.47 4.16
C GLU A 91 1.75 -19.49 5.34
N LEU A 92 1.09 -18.36 5.07
CA LEU A 92 0.91 -17.26 6.01
C LEU A 92 -0.35 -17.42 6.88
N GLN A 93 -1.32 -18.23 6.45
CA GLN A 93 -2.56 -18.48 7.20
C GLN A 93 -2.30 -19.09 8.58
N SER A 94 -1.17 -19.78 8.77
CA SER A 94 -0.76 -20.32 10.07
C SER A 94 -0.46 -19.23 11.12
N ASN A 95 -0.08 -18.02 10.69
CA ASN A 95 0.30 -16.90 11.57
C ASN A 95 -0.90 -16.05 12.00
N THR A 96 -1.82 -16.67 12.74
CA THR A 96 -3.05 -16.03 13.24
C THR A 96 -2.82 -15.00 14.36
N THR A 97 -1.60 -14.96 14.92
CA THR A 97 -1.21 -13.96 15.93
C THR A 97 -1.36 -12.56 15.37
N TYR A 98 -0.82 -12.34 14.16
CA TYR A 98 -0.78 -11.03 13.52
C TYR A 98 -1.74 -10.88 12.34
N LEU A 99 -2.20 -11.98 11.74
CA LEU A 99 -2.92 -11.94 10.47
C LEU A 99 -4.40 -12.30 10.60
N GLY A 100 -5.24 -11.66 9.78
CA GLY A 100 -6.67 -11.94 9.61
C GLY A 100 -6.97 -12.99 8.53
N THR A 101 -8.06 -13.76 8.69
CA THR A 101 -8.35 -14.92 7.81
C THR A 101 -9.77 -14.97 7.21
N LYS A 102 -10.70 -14.05 7.55
CA LYS A 102 -12.12 -14.14 7.12
C LYS A 102 -12.84 -12.78 7.04
N ARG A 103 -12.35 -11.86 6.21
CA ARG A 103 -12.72 -10.43 6.10
C ARG A 103 -12.63 -9.90 4.66
N PRO A 104 -13.13 -8.68 4.35
CA PRO A 104 -13.40 -8.29 2.96
C PRO A 104 -12.16 -7.94 2.12
N LEU A 105 -11.02 -7.63 2.74
CA LEU A 105 -9.80 -7.30 2.01
C LEU A 105 -8.93 -8.55 1.83
N HIS A 106 -9.02 -9.16 0.65
CA HIS A 106 -8.19 -10.30 0.28
C HIS A 106 -6.77 -9.86 -0.09
N ILE A 107 -5.78 -10.45 0.56
CA ILE A 107 -4.35 -10.17 0.38
C ILE A 107 -3.68 -11.49 -0.02
N ASN A 108 -2.93 -11.43 -1.12
CA ASN A 108 -2.15 -12.56 -1.61
C ASN A 108 -0.80 -12.04 -2.15
N TYR A 109 0.14 -12.94 -2.37
CA TYR A 109 1.36 -12.61 -3.08
C TYR A 109 1.04 -12.03 -4.46
N GLN A 110 1.77 -10.99 -4.79
CA GLN A 110 1.79 -10.47 -6.13
C GLN A 110 2.52 -11.48 -7.03
N MET A 111 1.76 -12.22 -7.85
CA MET A 111 2.36 -13.13 -8.83
C MET A 111 2.94 -12.29 -9.99
N LEU A 112 4.20 -11.89 -9.87
CA LEU A 112 4.93 -11.25 -10.95
C LEU A 112 5.25 -12.32 -12.00
N ILE A 113 4.68 -12.19 -13.20
CA ILE A 113 4.98 -13.07 -14.35
C ILE A 113 6.50 -13.18 -14.58
N PHE A 114 7.25 -12.13 -14.31
CA PHE A 114 8.72 -12.15 -14.37
C PHE A 114 9.36 -13.17 -13.41
N ALA A 115 8.86 -13.29 -12.18
CA ALA A 115 9.36 -14.28 -11.21
C ALA A 115 8.94 -15.72 -11.57
N TYR A 116 7.82 -15.88 -12.28
CA TYR A 116 7.38 -17.18 -12.80
C TYR A 116 8.21 -17.64 -14.00
N LEU A 117 8.63 -16.70 -14.87
CA LEU A 117 9.51 -16.98 -16.00
C LEU A 117 10.94 -17.30 -15.55
N THR A 118 11.50 -16.62 -14.53
CA THR A 118 12.83 -16.98 -14.03
C THR A 118 12.88 -18.31 -13.28
N LYS A 119 11.73 -18.83 -12.81
CA LYS A 119 11.64 -20.18 -12.22
C LYS A 119 11.44 -21.29 -13.27
N ASN A 120 10.94 -20.97 -14.46
CA ASN A 120 10.64 -21.94 -15.52
C ASN A 120 11.51 -21.77 -16.79
N LEU A 121 12.39 -20.77 -16.83
CA LEU A 121 13.35 -20.50 -17.91
C LEU A 121 14.73 -20.19 -17.31
N ILE A 122 15.41 -21.24 -16.87
CA ILE A 122 16.88 -21.37 -16.70
C ILE A 122 17.12 -22.83 -17.12
N ILE A 123 17.59 -23.21 -18.32
CA ILE A 123 18.90 -22.97 -18.96
C ILE A 123 19.92 -22.21 -18.11
#